data_AF-A0A2D7I1L8-F1
#
_entry.id   AF-A0A2D7I1L8-F1
#
_cell.length_a   1.000
_cell.length_b   1.000
_cell.length_c   1.000
_cell.angle_alpha   90.00
_cell.angle_beta   90.00
_cell.angle_gamma   90.00
#
_symmetry.space_group_name_H-M   'P 1'
#
loop_
_entity.id
_entity.type
_entity.pdbx_description
1 polymer ?
#
loop_
_entity_poly.entity_id
_entity_poly.type
_entity_poly.pdbx_seq_one_letter_code
_entity_poly.pdbx_strand_id
1 'polypeptide(L)'
;MSKFTLTNLLRDHSIYFVLILTAVLSTACVTPLSVMRHSSVTLPNSTADSILNQFSSIVSAADSGADFACAVDFNALPLVENAQPAHFLRSGNVGTYAAAGNITSNAVFDTVMATPGYVKVVNSITWCGGFGANIIGCAGVDSTSMAVVRWTSAGEGSLWAHEYGHTVGLRHRANSSAIMNATLNGNQDEVDATECQAFVSRAINNPFNDSGIDTGAGAAGSAMTPSSSEVSKLPREIDFPTSHDFEPFDDMDVVDFVSETYIHGTPAHLAVKFESPENAKLLAEMLADPRELEHWGNIVFTLGVIGGTDSVPHIIDWIGRMSSTKMDWNTVRQVSAGMMGLGYLGNRTGDTQALAYLAHAADPRESRDPEQADMQTVVAQSAAVGIAMLGTEKAFAVLEDLERNPTKPGSQSNPMPYDELFELHQEVQDFGIHNSLVN
;
A
#
# COMPACT_ATOMS: atom_id res chain seq x y z
N MET A 1 -6.76 -17.27 83.46
CA MET A 1 -6.30 -16.15 82.60
C MET A 1 -4.88 -16.47 82.17
N SER A 2 -4.45 -16.54 80.92
CA SER A 2 -5.04 -16.68 79.59
C SER A 2 -3.90 -17.29 78.76
N LYS A 3 -4.12 -18.42 78.06
CA LYS A 3 -3.12 -18.98 77.12
C LYS A 3 -3.31 -18.27 75.78
N PHE A 4 -2.32 -17.48 75.37
CA PHE A 4 -2.29 -16.83 74.06
C PHE A 4 -1.77 -17.82 73.01
N THR A 5 -2.66 -18.25 72.12
CA THR A 5 -2.35 -19.08 70.95
C THR A 5 -1.89 -18.17 69.81
N LEU A 6 -0.63 -18.27 69.41
CA LEU A 6 -0.02 -17.51 68.32
C LEU A 6 0.26 -18.43 67.14
N THR A 7 -0.77 -18.91 66.44
CA THR A 7 -0.58 -19.87 65.33
C THR A 7 -1.52 -19.68 64.13
N ASN A 8 -2.15 -18.51 63.94
CA ASN A 8 -3.07 -18.32 62.80
C ASN A 8 -2.83 -17.08 61.91
N LEU A 9 -1.81 -16.25 62.14
CA LEU A 9 -1.62 -15.03 61.33
C LEU A 9 -0.70 -15.16 60.10
N LEU A 10 -0.02 -16.29 59.92
CA LEU A 10 0.95 -16.46 58.82
C LEU A 10 0.47 -17.39 57.69
N ARG A 11 -0.74 -17.95 57.79
CA ARG A 11 -1.26 -18.88 56.76
C ARG A 11 -2.11 -18.19 55.68
N ASP A 12 -2.67 -17.01 55.98
CA ASP A 12 -3.52 -16.27 55.02
C ASP A 12 -2.76 -15.25 54.17
N HIS A 13 -1.57 -14.79 54.59
CA HIS A 13 -0.77 -13.86 53.78
C HIS A 13 0.05 -14.55 52.69
N SER A 14 0.37 -15.83 52.83
CA SER A 14 1.11 -16.59 51.81
C SER A 14 0.25 -16.94 50.60
N ILE A 15 -1.07 -17.05 50.75
CA ILE A 15 -1.99 -17.34 49.63
C ILE A 15 -2.22 -16.08 48.77
N TYR A 16 -2.30 -14.90 49.38
CA TYR A 16 -2.38 -13.63 48.63
C TYR A 16 -1.05 -13.26 47.98
N PHE A 17 0.09 -13.55 48.62
CA PHE A 17 1.39 -13.30 47.99
C PHE A 17 1.66 -14.25 46.82
N VAL A 18 1.18 -15.51 46.88
CA VAL A 18 1.29 -16.44 45.74
C VAL A 18 0.30 -16.08 44.62
N LEU A 19 -0.93 -15.66 44.92
CA LEU A 19 -1.88 -15.23 43.88
C LEU A 19 -1.52 -13.90 43.20
N ILE A 20 -0.85 -12.98 43.90
CA ILE A 20 -0.35 -11.71 43.32
C ILE A 20 0.98 -11.93 42.59
N LEU A 21 1.78 -12.94 42.96
CA LEU A 21 3.01 -13.29 42.25
C LEU A 21 2.79 -14.29 41.10
N THR A 22 1.66 -15.00 41.00
CA THR A 22 1.30 -15.80 39.80
C THR A 22 0.58 -14.99 38.72
N ALA A 23 0.26 -13.72 38.97
CA ALA A 23 0.11 -12.73 37.90
C ALA A 23 1.51 -12.27 37.42
N VAL A 24 2.43 -13.23 37.24
CA VAL A 24 3.64 -13.02 36.44
C VAL A 24 3.14 -12.63 35.07
N LEU A 25 3.16 -11.33 34.82
CA LEU A 25 3.42 -10.68 33.53
C LEU A 25 3.38 -11.66 32.36
N SER A 26 2.19 -12.11 31.99
CA SER A 26 1.95 -12.73 30.69
C SER A 26 2.00 -11.58 29.69
N THR A 27 3.20 -11.12 29.37
CA THR A 27 3.39 -10.11 28.34
C THR A 27 2.92 -10.76 27.06
N ALA A 28 1.76 -10.32 26.56
CA ALA A 28 1.39 -10.59 25.20
C ALA A 28 2.57 -10.25 24.28
N CYS A 29 2.66 -10.93 23.14
CA CYS A 29 3.64 -10.57 22.13
C CYS A 29 3.16 -9.26 21.48
N VAL A 30 3.37 -8.17 22.21
CA VAL A 30 2.90 -6.84 21.85
C VAL A 30 3.93 -6.24 20.92
N THR A 31 3.52 -5.94 19.70
CA THR A 31 4.30 -5.18 18.74
C THR A 31 3.85 -3.72 18.78
N PRO A 32 4.62 -2.81 19.40
CA PRO A 32 4.31 -1.39 19.39
C PRO A 32 4.66 -0.78 18.02
N LEU A 33 3.68 -0.25 17.30
CA LEU A 33 3.86 0.43 16.01
C LEU A 33 3.69 1.94 16.16
N SER A 34 4.73 2.70 15.81
CA SER A 34 4.61 4.16 15.71
C SER A 34 3.87 4.52 14.41
N VAL A 35 2.83 5.36 14.53
CA VAL A 35 1.96 5.75 13.41
C VAL A 35 2.14 7.22 13.10
N MET A 36 2.40 7.52 11.83
CA MET A 36 2.67 8.87 11.34
C MET A 36 1.81 9.15 10.13
N ARG A 37 1.10 10.28 10.15
CA ARG A 37 0.26 10.72 9.03
C ARG A 37 0.86 11.95 8.35
N HIS A 38 0.69 12.04 7.04
CA HIS A 38 0.96 13.30 6.36
C HIS A 38 0.03 14.40 6.92
N SER A 39 0.53 15.63 6.95
CA SER A 39 -0.17 16.78 7.56
C SER A 39 -1.59 17.02 7.01
N SER A 40 -1.84 16.73 5.74
CA SER A 40 -3.15 16.83 5.08
C SER A 40 -4.09 15.64 5.30
N VAL A 41 -3.60 14.51 5.83
CA VAL A 41 -4.44 13.34 6.11
C VAL A 41 -5.02 13.45 7.52
N THR A 42 -6.32 13.21 7.71
CA THR A 42 -6.90 13.10 9.05
C THR A 42 -6.86 11.66 9.55
N LEU A 43 -6.13 11.42 10.64
CA LEU A 43 -6.11 10.15 11.35
C LEU A 43 -5.97 10.42 12.86
N PRO A 44 -7.06 10.41 13.63
CA PRO A 44 -6.99 10.57 15.08
C PRO A 44 -6.53 9.27 15.75
N ASN A 45 -5.99 9.39 16.96
CA ASN A 45 -5.56 8.26 17.81
C ASN A 45 -6.59 7.13 17.87
N SER A 46 -7.86 7.45 18.14
CA SER A 46 -8.93 6.46 18.26
C SER A 46 -9.16 5.65 16.99
N THR A 47 -8.98 6.27 15.82
CA THR A 47 -9.12 5.58 14.53
C THR A 47 -7.91 4.69 14.28
N ALA A 48 -6.69 5.16 14.56
CA ALA A 48 -5.49 4.33 14.48
C ALA A 48 -5.56 3.12 15.43
N ASP A 49 -6.07 3.32 16.65
CA ASP A 49 -6.29 2.23 17.62
C ASP A 49 -7.32 1.22 17.11
N SER A 50 -8.41 1.69 16.49
CA SER A 50 -9.41 0.80 15.88
C SER A 50 -8.82 -0.05 14.76
N ILE A 51 -7.96 0.52 13.91
CA ILE A 51 -7.29 -0.20 12.80
C ILE A 51 -6.32 -1.23 13.34
N LEU A 52 -5.50 -0.86 14.33
CA LEU A 52 -4.55 -1.80 14.96
C LEU A 52 -5.26 -2.90 15.74
N ASN A 53 -6.44 -2.64 16.30
CA ASN A 53 -7.28 -3.67 16.92
C ASN A 53 -7.84 -4.63 15.86
N GLN A 54 -8.27 -4.14 14.69
CA GLN A 54 -8.68 -5.00 13.58
C GLN A 54 -7.51 -5.86 13.08
N PHE A 55 -6.35 -5.25 12.83
CA PHE A 55 -5.11 -5.95 12.49
C PHE A 55 -4.79 -7.04 13.52
N SER A 56 -4.81 -6.69 14.81
CA SER A 56 -4.59 -7.68 15.88
C SER A 56 -5.62 -8.80 15.83
N SER A 57 -6.91 -8.51 15.61
CA SER A 57 -7.95 -9.52 15.51
C SER A 57 -7.72 -10.49 14.36
N ILE A 58 -7.35 -9.97 13.18
CA ILE A 58 -7.06 -10.76 11.98
C ILE A 58 -5.91 -11.73 12.26
N VAL A 59 -4.81 -11.24 12.83
CA VAL A 59 -3.64 -12.12 13.06
C VAL A 59 -3.85 -13.08 14.23
N SER A 60 -4.65 -12.71 15.23
CA SER A 60 -4.71 -13.45 16.50
C SER A 60 -5.84 -14.46 16.64
N ALA A 61 -6.90 -14.36 15.83
CA ALA A 61 -8.07 -15.22 15.93
C ALA A 61 -8.14 -16.13 14.70
N ALA A 62 -8.41 -17.42 14.93
CA ALA A 62 -8.76 -18.33 13.85
C ALA A 62 -10.22 -18.09 13.48
N ASP A 63 -10.50 -17.64 12.26
CA ASP A 63 -11.86 -17.48 11.73
C ASP A 63 -12.32 -18.66 10.85
N SER A 64 -11.38 -19.50 10.43
CA SER A 64 -11.61 -20.66 9.59
C SER A 64 -10.87 -21.90 10.11
N GLY A 65 -11.17 -23.07 9.54
CA GLY A 65 -10.45 -24.31 9.85
C GLY A 65 -9.05 -24.38 9.20
N ALA A 66 -8.78 -23.52 8.22
CA ALA A 66 -7.50 -23.37 7.55
C ALA A 66 -6.65 -22.23 8.17
N ASP A 67 -7.31 -21.32 8.89
CA ASP A 67 -6.70 -20.19 9.57
C ASP A 67 -5.92 -20.61 10.83
N PHE A 68 -4.69 -20.13 10.94
CA PHE A 68 -3.80 -20.34 12.06
C PHE A 68 -3.82 -19.10 12.94
N ALA A 69 -4.67 -19.12 13.97
CA ALA A 69 -4.61 -18.12 15.03
C ALA A 69 -3.17 -17.98 15.52
N CYS A 70 -2.58 -16.79 15.42
CA CYS A 70 -1.28 -16.49 16.05
C CYS A 70 -1.34 -16.37 17.55
N ALA A 71 -2.28 -17.06 18.18
CA ALA A 71 -2.12 -17.58 19.51
C ALA A 71 -1.05 -18.68 19.47
N VAL A 72 0.15 -18.36 19.93
CA VAL A 72 1.20 -19.35 20.09
C VAL A 72 0.68 -20.46 21.01
N ASP A 73 0.38 -21.66 20.49
CA ASP A 73 0.20 -22.83 21.36
C ASP A 73 1.58 -23.24 21.87
N PHE A 74 1.98 -22.66 22.99
CA PHE A 74 3.26 -22.96 23.62
C PHE A 74 3.38 -24.43 24.07
N ASN A 75 2.34 -25.26 23.96
CA ASN A 75 2.48 -26.71 24.19
C ASN A 75 3.27 -27.43 23.06
N ALA A 76 3.49 -26.79 21.90
CA ALA A 76 4.35 -27.30 20.84
C ALA A 76 5.84 -26.89 20.99
N LEU A 77 6.17 -26.01 21.96
CA LEU A 77 7.53 -25.55 22.24
C LEU A 77 7.83 -25.69 23.75
N PRO A 78 8.72 -26.60 24.20
CA PRO A 78 8.75 -27.13 25.57
C PRO A 78 9.27 -26.19 26.69
N LEU A 79 9.23 -24.86 26.54
CA LEU A 79 9.91 -23.95 27.46
C LEU A 79 9.14 -22.71 27.94
N VAL A 80 7.84 -22.53 27.61
CA VAL A 80 7.11 -21.35 28.11
C VAL A 80 5.68 -21.71 28.51
N GLU A 81 5.36 -21.62 29.81
CA GLU A 81 3.98 -21.59 30.28
C GLU A 81 3.40 -20.18 30.06
N ASN A 82 2.17 -20.09 29.55
CA ASN A 82 1.36 -18.89 29.26
C ASN A 82 1.41 -18.36 27.81
N ALA A 83 0.56 -18.93 26.97
CA ALA A 83 0.31 -18.48 25.60
C ALA A 83 -0.35 -17.13 25.50
N GLN A 84 0.15 -16.26 24.61
CA GLN A 84 -0.49 -14.99 24.28
C GLN A 84 -0.41 -14.72 22.76
N PRO A 85 -1.47 -14.17 22.16
CA PRO A 85 -1.49 -13.86 20.74
C PRO A 85 -0.54 -12.72 20.36
N ALA A 86 -0.12 -12.69 19.09
CA ALA A 86 0.46 -11.49 18.48
C ALA A 86 -0.54 -10.33 18.57
N HIS A 87 -0.13 -9.21 19.16
CA HIS A 87 -1.01 -8.07 19.36
C HIS A 87 -0.29 -6.79 18.94
N PHE A 88 -0.92 -5.97 18.09
CA PHE A 88 -0.35 -4.75 17.57
C PHE A 88 -0.98 -3.55 18.28
N LEU A 89 -0.16 -2.66 18.82
CA LEU A 89 -0.63 -1.48 19.55
C LEU A 89 0.08 -0.23 19.05
N ARG A 90 -0.61 0.90 19.12
CA ARG A 90 0.00 2.18 18.76
C ARG A 90 1.07 2.56 19.79
N SER A 91 2.26 2.89 19.30
CA SER A 91 3.35 3.43 20.13
C SER A 91 3.30 4.95 20.14
N GLY A 92 2.91 5.55 21.27
CA GLY A 92 2.74 6.99 21.39
C GLY A 92 1.57 7.53 20.56
N ASN A 93 1.38 8.85 20.50
CA ASN A 93 0.32 9.48 19.69
C ASN A 93 0.57 9.30 18.19
N VAL A 94 -0.50 9.31 17.37
CA VAL A 94 -0.38 9.49 15.93
C VAL A 94 0.33 10.82 15.69
N GLY A 95 1.55 10.74 15.16
CA GLY A 95 2.35 11.92 14.84
C GLY A 95 2.06 12.44 13.43
N THR A 96 2.64 13.59 13.12
CA THR A 96 2.46 14.25 11.81
C THR A 96 3.82 14.51 11.16
N TYR A 97 3.91 14.32 9.85
CA TYR A 97 5.04 14.78 9.04
C TYR A 97 4.57 15.69 7.90
N ALA A 98 5.49 16.54 7.44
CA ALA A 98 5.27 17.53 6.37
C ALA A 98 6.17 17.30 5.14
N ALA A 99 6.92 16.19 5.11
CA ALA A 99 7.59 15.72 3.90
C ALA A 99 6.57 15.33 2.83
N ALA A 100 7.03 14.84 1.67
CA ALA A 100 6.17 14.42 0.58
C ALA A 100 5.03 13.49 1.06
N GLY A 101 3.78 13.84 0.75
CA GLY A 101 2.61 13.03 1.09
C GLY A 101 2.09 12.17 -0.06
N ASN A 102 2.68 12.28 -1.26
CA ASN A 102 2.25 11.57 -2.46
C ASN A 102 3.44 10.77 -2.97
N ILE A 103 3.39 9.44 -2.93
CA ILE A 103 4.49 8.60 -3.39
C ILE A 103 4.34 8.41 -4.90
N THR A 104 5.11 9.18 -5.65
CA THR A 104 5.02 9.26 -7.11
C THR A 104 6.28 8.81 -7.84
N SER A 105 7.33 8.47 -7.09
CA SER A 105 8.62 8.04 -7.61
C SER A 105 9.41 7.27 -6.55
N ASN A 106 10.48 6.60 -6.95
CA ASN A 106 11.40 5.93 -6.02
C ASN A 106 11.99 6.92 -5.01
N ALA A 107 12.47 8.08 -5.49
CA ALA A 107 13.07 9.09 -4.62
C ALA A 107 12.09 9.64 -3.57
N VAL A 108 10.81 9.76 -3.93
CA VAL A 108 9.77 10.18 -2.99
C VAL A 108 9.45 9.05 -2.00
N PHE A 109 9.37 7.79 -2.45
CA PHE A 109 9.22 6.64 -1.56
C PHE A 109 10.33 6.61 -0.49
N ASP A 110 11.59 6.72 -0.91
CA ASP A 110 12.75 6.76 -0.02
C ASP A 110 12.64 7.90 1.01
N THR A 111 12.19 9.07 0.56
CA THR A 111 11.96 10.23 1.44
C THR A 111 10.88 9.95 2.48
N VAL A 112 9.77 9.32 2.09
CA VAL A 112 8.68 8.95 3.01
C VAL A 112 9.12 7.88 3.99
N MET A 113 9.81 6.84 3.53
CA MET A 113 10.34 5.76 4.38
C MET A 113 11.40 6.27 5.37
N ALA A 114 12.18 7.29 5.00
CA ALA A 114 13.15 7.92 5.90
C ALA A 114 12.53 8.78 7.01
N THR A 115 11.23 9.11 6.93
CA THR A 115 10.56 9.81 8.04
C THR A 115 10.52 8.93 9.29
N PRO A 116 10.49 9.47 10.51
CA PRO A 116 10.20 8.68 11.71
C PRO A 116 8.78 8.10 11.66
N GLY A 117 8.55 6.93 12.26
CA GLY A 117 7.30 6.16 12.23
C GLY A 117 7.48 4.78 11.59
N TYR A 118 6.70 3.78 11.97
CA TYR A 118 6.60 2.51 11.26
C TYR A 118 5.56 2.59 10.15
N VAL A 119 4.36 3.07 10.49
CA VAL A 119 3.24 3.22 9.55
C VAL A 119 3.18 4.65 9.04
N LYS A 120 3.26 4.82 7.71
CA LYS A 120 3.13 6.12 7.03
C LYS A 120 1.81 6.19 6.33
N VAL A 121 0.92 7.02 6.86
CA VAL A 121 -0.35 7.28 6.18
C VAL A 121 -0.15 8.45 5.23
N VAL A 122 -0.15 8.14 3.93
CA VAL A 122 0.10 9.07 2.82
C VAL A 122 -1.22 9.48 2.15
N ASN A 123 -1.18 10.51 1.32
CA ASN A 123 -2.33 10.99 0.55
C ASN A 123 -2.63 10.07 -0.65
N SER A 124 -1.57 9.67 -1.38
CA SER A 124 -1.66 8.87 -2.59
C SER A 124 -0.38 8.09 -2.84
N ILE A 125 -0.50 6.98 -3.58
CA ILE A 125 0.61 6.15 -4.06
C ILE A 125 0.34 5.88 -5.54
N THR A 126 1.26 6.28 -6.40
CA THR A 126 1.30 5.93 -7.83
C THR A 126 2.60 5.23 -8.21
N TRP A 127 3.51 5.08 -7.24
CA TRP A 127 4.77 4.36 -7.38
C TRP A 127 4.97 3.41 -6.20
N CYS A 128 5.29 2.14 -6.48
CA CYS A 128 5.70 1.15 -5.50
C CYS A 128 6.56 0.08 -6.19
N GLY A 129 7.89 0.27 -6.22
CA GLY A 129 8.79 -0.54 -7.05
C GLY A 129 8.71 -0.24 -8.55
N GLY A 130 7.87 0.72 -8.94
CA GLY A 130 7.60 1.17 -10.31
C GLY A 130 6.26 1.91 -10.35
N PHE A 131 5.80 2.32 -11.54
CA PHE A 131 4.48 2.95 -11.69
C PHE A 131 3.30 1.96 -11.70
N GLY A 132 2.26 2.24 -10.90
CA GLY A 132 1.05 1.43 -10.86
C GLY A 132 -0.22 2.26 -10.63
N ALA A 133 -1.32 1.78 -11.20
CA ALA A 133 -2.62 2.43 -11.10
C ALA A 133 -3.36 2.00 -9.84
N ASN A 134 -3.93 2.95 -9.10
CA ASN A 134 -4.82 2.69 -7.95
C ASN A 134 -4.17 1.96 -6.76
N ILE A 135 -2.85 2.13 -6.54
CA ILE A 135 -2.13 1.56 -5.39
C ILE A 135 -2.66 2.13 -4.07
N ILE A 136 -2.84 1.28 -3.06
CA ILE A 136 -3.30 1.66 -1.71
C ILE A 136 -2.32 1.30 -0.59
N GLY A 137 -1.36 0.41 -0.85
CA GLY A 137 -0.33 0.00 0.09
C GLY A 137 1.01 -0.20 -0.61
N CYS A 138 2.09 0.09 0.12
CA CYS A 138 3.44 -0.11 -0.36
C CYS A 138 4.43 -0.35 0.79
N ALA A 139 5.08 -1.51 0.74
CA ALA A 139 6.17 -1.89 1.60
C ALA A 139 7.15 -2.76 0.83
N GLY A 140 8.45 -2.50 1.03
CA GLY A 140 9.48 -3.43 0.58
C GLY A 140 9.51 -4.68 1.45
N VAL A 141 9.90 -5.81 0.87
CA VAL A 141 10.13 -7.04 1.63
C VAL A 141 11.34 -6.86 2.54
N ASP A 142 11.20 -7.27 3.81
CA ASP A 142 12.17 -7.03 4.89
C ASP A 142 12.42 -5.53 5.20
N SER A 143 11.50 -4.63 4.84
CA SER A 143 11.64 -3.20 5.15
C SER A 143 11.40 -2.90 6.65
N THR A 144 11.71 -1.66 7.07
CA THR A 144 11.48 -1.20 8.45
C THR A 144 10.26 -0.29 8.60
N SER A 145 9.52 -0.07 7.52
CA SER A 145 8.35 0.81 7.48
C SER A 145 7.48 0.52 6.26
N MET A 146 6.23 0.95 6.34
CA MET A 146 5.23 0.78 5.28
C MET A 146 4.48 2.08 5.02
N ALA A 147 4.04 2.29 3.78
CA ALA A 147 3.14 3.36 3.40
C ALA A 147 1.75 2.82 3.03
N VAL A 148 0.72 3.50 3.49
CA VAL A 148 -0.69 3.15 3.23
C VAL A 148 -1.51 4.40 2.97
N VAL A 149 -2.48 4.29 2.07
CA VAL A 149 -3.51 5.32 1.86
C VAL A 149 -4.70 4.98 2.74
N ARG A 150 -5.41 6.00 3.23
CA ARG A 150 -6.68 5.80 3.95
C ARG A 150 -7.66 5.02 3.07
N TRP A 151 -8.22 3.96 3.63
CA TRP A 151 -9.18 3.09 2.95
C TRP A 151 -10.47 2.93 3.76
N THR A 152 -11.38 2.08 3.31
CA THR A 152 -12.66 1.84 4.00
C THR A 152 -12.39 1.30 5.41
N SER A 153 -13.22 1.70 6.37
CA SER A 153 -13.02 1.33 7.78
C SER A 153 -13.11 -0.17 8.06
N ALA A 154 -13.69 -0.94 7.12
CA ALA A 154 -13.83 -2.38 7.25
C ALA A 154 -12.55 -3.14 6.81
N GLY A 155 -11.80 -2.62 5.84
CA GLY A 155 -10.63 -3.31 5.28
C GLY A 155 -9.27 -2.71 5.68
N GLU A 156 -9.23 -1.52 6.30
CA GLU A 156 -7.96 -0.86 6.61
C GLU A 156 -7.09 -1.65 7.60
N GLY A 157 -7.70 -2.43 8.52
CA GLY A 157 -6.96 -3.37 9.36
C GLY A 157 -6.23 -4.45 8.56
N SER A 158 -6.90 -5.05 7.58
CA SER A 158 -6.31 -6.05 6.67
C SER A 158 -5.20 -5.44 5.82
N LEU A 159 -5.39 -4.23 5.29
CA LEU A 159 -4.36 -3.51 4.55
C LEU A 159 -3.09 -3.32 5.40
N TRP A 160 -3.23 -2.88 6.65
CA TRP A 160 -2.07 -2.69 7.52
C TRP A 160 -1.40 -4.02 7.88
N ALA A 161 -2.17 -5.08 8.06
CA ALA A 161 -1.65 -6.41 8.33
C ALA A 161 -0.85 -6.96 7.15
N HIS A 162 -1.38 -6.79 5.94
CA HIS A 162 -0.75 -7.18 4.69
C HIS A 162 0.59 -6.48 4.49
N GLU A 163 0.61 -5.14 4.57
CA GLU A 163 1.84 -4.36 4.40
C GLU A 163 2.88 -4.66 5.48
N TYR A 164 2.45 -4.89 6.72
CA TYR A 164 3.34 -5.35 7.79
C TYR A 164 3.87 -6.75 7.51
N GLY A 165 3.12 -7.60 6.82
CA GLY A 165 3.60 -8.90 6.36
C GLY A 165 4.84 -8.78 5.49
N HIS A 166 4.86 -7.84 4.54
CA HIS A 166 6.02 -7.57 3.71
C HIS A 166 7.22 -7.07 4.52
N THR A 167 7.00 -6.17 5.47
CA THR A 167 8.09 -5.68 6.34
C THR A 167 8.74 -6.77 7.20
N VAL A 168 8.04 -7.89 7.43
CA VAL A 168 8.55 -9.08 8.12
C VAL A 168 8.98 -10.22 7.18
N GLY A 169 9.11 -9.93 5.89
CA GLY A 169 9.72 -10.83 4.91
C GLY A 169 8.73 -11.73 4.16
N LEU A 170 7.42 -11.54 4.35
CA LEU A 170 6.40 -12.32 3.67
C LEU A 170 6.19 -11.84 2.22
N ARG A 171 5.89 -12.81 1.36
CA ARG A 171 5.45 -12.60 -0.03
C ARG A 171 3.96 -12.83 -0.15
N HIS A 172 3.40 -12.47 -1.30
CA HIS A 172 2.02 -12.80 -1.55
C HIS A 172 1.79 -14.30 -1.59
N ARG A 173 0.59 -14.73 -1.19
CA ARG A 173 0.12 -16.10 -1.34
C ARG A 173 -1.05 -16.14 -2.30
N ALA A 174 -1.07 -17.15 -3.17
CA ALA A 174 -2.14 -17.35 -4.15
C ALA A 174 -3.50 -17.76 -3.52
N ASN A 175 -3.56 -18.07 -2.22
CA ASN A 175 -4.81 -18.41 -1.56
C ASN A 175 -5.71 -17.15 -1.44
N SER A 176 -6.95 -17.26 -1.92
CA SER A 176 -7.95 -16.19 -1.97
C SER A 176 -8.33 -15.58 -0.62
N SER A 177 -8.20 -16.36 0.46
CA SER A 177 -8.52 -15.94 1.84
C SER A 177 -7.28 -15.55 2.65
N ALA A 178 -6.08 -15.69 2.09
CA ALA A 178 -4.86 -15.34 2.81
C ALA A 178 -4.76 -13.83 3.05
N ILE A 179 -4.32 -13.41 4.23
CA ILE A 179 -4.01 -12.00 4.50
C ILE A 179 -2.93 -11.46 3.57
N MET A 180 -2.00 -12.33 3.12
CA MET A 180 -0.99 -12.01 2.13
C MET A 180 -1.48 -12.21 0.68
N ASN A 181 -2.78 -12.27 0.40
CA ASN A 181 -3.23 -12.24 -1.00
C ASN A 181 -2.96 -10.86 -1.62
N ALA A 182 -2.62 -10.82 -2.91
CA ALA A 182 -2.37 -9.57 -3.64
C ALA A 182 -3.60 -8.65 -3.77
N THR A 183 -4.81 -9.15 -3.48
CA THR A 183 -6.05 -8.38 -3.40
C THR A 183 -6.71 -8.43 -2.02
N LEU A 184 -7.54 -7.42 -1.71
CA LEU A 184 -8.40 -7.36 -0.53
C LEU A 184 -9.85 -7.08 -0.92
N ASN A 185 -10.72 -8.08 -0.85
CA ASN A 185 -12.18 -7.93 -0.99
C ASN A 185 -12.94 -8.08 0.34
N GLY A 186 -12.20 -8.14 1.46
CA GLY A 186 -12.76 -8.18 2.82
C GLY A 186 -12.92 -9.58 3.40
N ASN A 187 -12.47 -10.62 2.69
CA ASN A 187 -12.42 -12.01 3.16
C ASN A 187 -10.98 -12.55 3.25
N GLN A 188 -9.99 -11.64 3.21
CA GLN A 188 -8.57 -11.94 3.34
C GLN A 188 -8.15 -11.69 4.78
N ASP A 189 -8.46 -12.64 5.63
CA ASP A 189 -8.19 -12.63 7.06
C ASP A 189 -7.43 -13.88 7.55
N GLU A 190 -7.23 -14.88 6.69
CA GLU A 190 -6.53 -16.11 7.08
C GLU A 190 -5.01 -15.93 7.12
N VAL A 191 -4.41 -16.41 8.22
CA VAL A 191 -2.97 -16.48 8.44
C VAL A 191 -2.53 -17.95 8.47
N ASP A 192 -1.43 -18.30 7.81
CA ASP A 192 -0.81 -19.63 7.91
C ASP A 192 0.31 -19.69 8.97
N ALA A 193 0.82 -20.88 9.25
CA ALA A 193 1.87 -21.06 10.25
C ALA A 193 3.17 -20.29 9.94
N THR A 194 3.51 -20.06 8.67
CA THR A 194 4.71 -19.32 8.24
C THR A 194 4.50 -17.82 8.44
N GLU A 195 3.36 -17.30 7.97
CA GLU A 195 2.95 -15.91 8.16
C GLU A 195 2.92 -15.58 9.66
N CYS A 196 2.34 -16.51 10.43
CA CYS A 196 2.28 -16.39 11.86
C CYS A 196 3.64 -16.35 12.55
N GLN A 197 4.54 -17.24 12.15
CA GLN A 197 5.91 -17.24 12.65
C GLN A 197 6.60 -15.91 12.32
N ALA A 198 6.39 -15.32 11.15
CA ALA A 198 7.00 -14.04 10.79
C ALA A 198 6.45 -12.89 11.64
N PHE A 199 5.12 -12.79 11.79
CA PHE A 199 4.48 -11.78 12.64
C PHE A 199 4.98 -11.85 14.09
N VAL A 200 5.07 -13.05 14.66
CA VAL A 200 5.54 -13.27 16.04
C VAL A 200 7.06 -13.09 16.17
N SER A 201 7.86 -13.55 15.20
CA SER A 201 9.33 -13.49 15.29
C SER A 201 9.84 -12.06 15.31
N ARG A 202 9.21 -11.15 14.55
CA ARG A 202 9.56 -9.71 14.62
C ARG A 202 9.19 -9.12 15.97
N ALA A 203 8.05 -9.51 16.52
CA ALA A 203 7.58 -9.05 17.83
C ALA A 203 8.52 -9.51 18.98
N ILE A 204 9.02 -10.75 18.92
CA ILE A 204 9.96 -11.30 19.92
C ILE A 204 11.38 -10.74 19.74
N ASN A 205 11.88 -10.69 18.50
CA ASN A 205 13.26 -10.33 18.20
C ASN A 205 13.47 -8.84 17.97
N ASN A 206 12.48 -7.98 18.25
CA ASN A 206 12.63 -6.55 18.05
C ASN A 206 13.78 -6.02 18.94
N PRO A 207 14.92 -5.59 18.38
CA PRO A 207 16.05 -5.09 19.18
C PRO A 207 15.71 -3.81 19.94
N PHE A 208 14.55 -3.18 19.66
CA PHE A 208 14.01 -2.03 20.38
C PHE A 208 13.19 -2.40 21.62
N ASN A 209 13.11 -3.68 22.01
CA ASN A 209 12.39 -4.12 23.22
C ASN A 209 13.01 -3.60 24.54
N ASP A 210 14.23 -3.04 24.50
CA ASP A 210 14.81 -2.33 25.65
C ASP A 210 14.37 -0.84 25.73
N SER A 211 13.81 -0.26 24.66
CA SER A 211 13.27 1.12 24.62
C SER A 211 11.77 1.22 24.34
N GLY A 212 11.10 0.12 23.99
CA GLY A 212 9.64 0.01 23.85
C GLY A 212 9.01 0.73 22.65
N ILE A 213 9.81 1.20 21.68
CA ILE A 213 9.31 1.97 20.53
C ILE A 213 10.05 1.53 19.27
N ASP A 214 9.35 0.83 18.37
CA ASP A 214 9.80 0.70 16.98
C ASP A 214 9.52 2.03 16.27
N THR A 215 10.54 2.87 16.20
CA THR A 215 10.42 4.20 15.58
C THR A 215 10.45 4.14 14.06
N GLY A 216 10.66 2.97 13.44
CA GLY A 216 10.80 2.80 11.98
C GLY A 216 11.91 3.62 11.31
N ALA A 217 12.59 4.51 12.06
CA ALA A 217 13.68 5.38 11.61
C ALA A 217 15.03 4.63 11.53
N GLY A 218 15.00 3.30 11.55
CA GLY A 218 16.15 2.42 11.53
C GLY A 218 16.81 2.33 10.17
N ALA A 219 17.47 3.42 9.76
CA ALA A 219 18.56 3.46 8.80
C ALA A 219 18.28 2.93 7.38
N ALA A 220 17.61 3.76 6.58
CA ALA A 220 18.04 3.93 5.18
C ALA A 220 19.50 4.44 5.19
N GLY A 221 20.48 3.52 5.28
CA GLY A 221 21.90 3.83 5.17
C GLY A 221 22.86 3.28 6.24
N SER A 222 22.43 2.49 7.23
CA SER A 222 23.36 1.84 8.16
C SER A 222 23.47 0.36 7.80
N ALA A 223 24.39 0.09 6.88
CA ALA A 223 24.86 -1.23 6.59
C ALA A 223 25.15 -1.99 7.90
N MET A 224 24.47 -3.12 8.11
CA MET A 224 25.10 -4.23 8.80
C MET A 224 26.42 -4.47 8.08
N THR A 225 27.53 -4.09 8.71
CA THR A 225 28.87 -4.37 8.20
C THR A 225 29.01 -5.89 8.13
N PRO A 226 29.14 -6.49 6.93
CA PRO A 226 29.48 -7.89 6.85
C PRO A 226 30.91 -8.03 7.35
N SER A 227 31.11 -8.96 8.27
CA SER A 227 32.43 -9.50 8.58
C SER A 227 33.16 -9.78 7.26
N SER A 228 34.30 -9.11 7.10
CA SER A 228 35.12 -9.06 5.89
C SER A 228 35.55 -10.43 5.41
N SER A 229 34.95 -10.91 4.32
CA SER A 229 35.64 -11.60 3.21
C SER A 229 34.61 -12.13 2.20
N GLU A 230 34.05 -11.27 1.36
CA GLU A 230 33.82 -11.56 -0.05
C GLU A 230 33.30 -10.32 -0.78
N VAL A 231 33.80 -10.16 -1.99
CA VAL A 231 33.74 -8.97 -2.83
C VAL A 231 32.46 -9.01 -3.68
N SER A 232 31.91 -7.81 -3.93
CA SER A 232 30.85 -7.45 -4.90
C SER A 232 29.43 -8.00 -4.68
N LYS A 233 28.55 -7.17 -4.10
CA LYS A 233 27.16 -7.04 -4.55
C LYS A 233 26.73 -5.57 -4.42
N LEU A 234 26.02 -5.09 -5.44
CA LEU A 234 25.31 -3.81 -5.51
C LEU A 234 24.43 -3.61 -4.25
N PRO A 235 24.01 -2.37 -3.89
CA PRO A 235 23.02 -2.19 -2.84
C PRO A 235 21.85 -3.12 -3.12
N ARG A 236 21.39 -3.85 -2.10
CA ARG A 236 20.26 -4.79 -2.19
C ARG A 236 19.08 -3.98 -2.70
N GLU A 237 18.75 -4.16 -3.99
CA GLU A 237 17.53 -3.64 -4.59
C GLU A 237 16.38 -4.04 -3.67
N ILE A 238 15.62 -3.05 -3.20
CA ILE A 238 14.47 -3.33 -2.33
C ILE A 238 13.53 -4.15 -3.18
N ASP A 239 13.26 -5.37 -2.73
CA ASP A 239 12.38 -6.26 -3.45
C ASP A 239 10.94 -5.88 -3.08
N PHE A 240 10.17 -5.44 -4.09
CA PHE A 240 8.80 -5.00 -3.91
C PHE A 240 7.86 -6.14 -4.33
N PRO A 241 6.85 -6.46 -3.51
CA PRO A 241 5.71 -7.26 -3.95
C PRO A 241 4.96 -6.51 -5.05
N THR A 242 4.44 -7.25 -6.02
CA THR A 242 3.81 -6.66 -7.19
C THR A 242 2.44 -7.26 -7.44
N SER A 243 1.67 -6.61 -8.32
CA SER A 243 0.35 -7.11 -8.73
C SER A 243 0.42 -8.41 -9.57
N HIS A 244 1.62 -8.88 -9.96
CA HIS A 244 1.82 -10.14 -10.71
C HIS A 244 1.55 -11.39 -9.90
N ASP A 245 1.63 -11.30 -8.58
CA ASP A 245 1.38 -12.46 -7.73
C ASP A 245 -0.13 -12.80 -7.63
N PHE A 246 -1.01 -11.97 -8.22
CA PHE A 246 -2.43 -12.26 -8.33
C PHE A 246 -2.70 -13.27 -9.45
N GLU A 247 -3.33 -14.39 -9.12
CA GLU A 247 -3.83 -15.36 -10.09
C GLU A 247 -5.36 -15.29 -10.11
N PRO A 248 -5.98 -14.90 -11.24
CA PRO A 248 -7.43 -14.85 -11.35
C PRO A 248 -8.00 -16.27 -11.34
N PHE A 249 -9.18 -16.45 -10.73
CA PHE A 249 -9.91 -17.73 -10.77
C PHE A 249 -10.44 -18.01 -12.18
N ASP A 250 -10.58 -19.29 -12.54
CA ASP A 250 -10.98 -19.74 -13.89
C ASP A 250 -12.33 -19.16 -14.37
N ASP A 251 -13.21 -18.76 -13.45
CA ASP A 251 -14.56 -18.25 -13.71
C ASP A 251 -14.73 -16.74 -13.45
N MET A 252 -13.66 -16.03 -13.08
CA MET A 252 -13.67 -14.58 -12.88
C MET A 252 -14.09 -13.87 -14.18
N ASP A 253 -15.08 -12.99 -14.11
CA ASP A 253 -15.43 -12.10 -15.22
C ASP A 253 -14.81 -10.69 -15.04
N VAL A 254 -15.05 -9.80 -16.02
CA VAL A 254 -14.46 -8.45 -15.97
C VAL A 254 -15.04 -7.59 -14.85
N VAL A 255 -16.28 -7.84 -14.43
CA VAL A 255 -16.94 -7.14 -13.32
C VAL A 255 -16.30 -7.58 -12.02
N ASP A 256 -16.15 -8.89 -11.82
CA ASP A 256 -15.45 -9.45 -10.66
C ASP A 256 -14.02 -8.87 -10.55
N PHE A 257 -13.28 -8.85 -11.67
CA PHE A 257 -11.93 -8.29 -11.73
C PHE A 257 -11.87 -6.82 -11.27
N VAL A 258 -12.70 -5.95 -11.86
CA VAL A 258 -12.63 -4.52 -11.50
C VAL A 258 -13.18 -4.21 -10.09
N SER A 259 -13.97 -5.12 -9.52
CA SER A 259 -14.50 -5.02 -8.16
C SER A 259 -13.50 -5.47 -7.07
N GLU A 260 -12.39 -6.11 -7.43
CA GLU A 260 -11.32 -6.43 -6.47
C GLU A 260 -10.56 -5.19 -5.98
N THR A 261 -9.98 -5.24 -4.77
CA THR A 261 -9.05 -4.19 -4.33
C THR A 261 -7.62 -4.67 -4.50
N TYR A 262 -6.94 -4.19 -5.54
CA TYR A 262 -5.53 -4.50 -5.78
C TYR A 262 -4.63 -3.61 -4.91
N ILE A 263 -3.92 -4.22 -3.96
CA ILE A 263 -3.14 -3.48 -2.96
C ILE A 263 -2.01 -2.68 -3.63
N HIS A 264 -1.31 -3.34 -4.54
CA HIS A 264 -0.20 -2.79 -5.34
C HIS A 264 -0.62 -2.33 -6.74
N GLY A 265 -1.91 -2.05 -6.91
CA GLY A 265 -2.48 -1.48 -8.12
C GLY A 265 -3.01 -2.48 -9.14
N THR A 266 -3.85 -2.01 -10.06
CA THR A 266 -4.60 -2.85 -11.00
C THR A 266 -3.66 -3.55 -12.00
N PRO A 267 -3.64 -4.89 -12.08
CA PRO A 267 -2.69 -5.65 -12.89
C PRO A 267 -3.04 -5.60 -14.38
N ALA A 268 -2.33 -4.76 -15.15
CA ALA A 268 -2.58 -4.59 -16.58
C ALA A 268 -2.43 -5.91 -17.38
N HIS A 269 -1.44 -6.73 -17.03
CA HIS A 269 -1.16 -8.02 -17.68
C HIS A 269 -2.28 -9.06 -17.48
N LEU A 270 -3.16 -8.88 -16.49
CA LEU A 270 -4.35 -9.70 -16.29
C LEU A 270 -5.59 -9.07 -16.91
N ALA A 271 -5.71 -7.74 -16.83
CA ALA A 271 -6.78 -6.99 -17.46
C ALA A 271 -6.93 -7.33 -18.95
N VAL A 272 -5.83 -7.52 -19.69
CA VAL A 272 -5.85 -7.91 -21.11
C VAL A 272 -6.56 -9.24 -21.40
N LYS A 273 -6.67 -10.14 -20.42
CA LYS A 273 -7.39 -11.42 -20.58
C LYS A 273 -8.89 -11.19 -20.80
N PHE A 274 -9.42 -10.03 -20.40
CA PHE A 274 -10.81 -9.65 -20.55
C PHE A 274 -11.11 -8.84 -21.82
N GLU A 275 -10.15 -8.76 -22.76
CA GLU A 275 -10.32 -7.96 -23.97
C GLU A 275 -11.47 -8.46 -24.86
N SER A 276 -12.54 -7.67 -24.92
CA SER A 276 -13.63 -7.80 -25.87
C SER A 276 -14.36 -6.45 -26.03
N PRO A 277 -14.96 -6.18 -27.21
CA PRO A 277 -15.81 -5.00 -27.40
C PRO A 277 -16.96 -4.93 -26.39
N GLU A 278 -17.52 -6.09 -26.02
CA GLU A 278 -18.61 -6.19 -25.04
C GLU A 278 -18.15 -5.76 -23.64
N ASN A 279 -16.98 -6.22 -23.18
CA ASN A 279 -16.43 -5.83 -21.88
C ASN A 279 -16.00 -4.35 -21.85
N ALA A 280 -15.38 -3.85 -22.93
CA ALA A 280 -15.04 -2.43 -23.02
C ALA A 280 -16.30 -1.54 -22.93
N LYS A 281 -17.38 -1.92 -23.62
CA LYS A 281 -18.66 -1.24 -23.52
C LYS A 281 -19.25 -1.31 -22.11
N LEU A 282 -19.22 -2.47 -21.47
CA LEU A 282 -19.69 -2.65 -20.09
C LEU A 282 -18.94 -1.75 -19.11
N LEU A 283 -17.62 -1.71 -19.17
CA LEU A 283 -16.80 -0.84 -18.30
C LEU A 283 -17.10 0.65 -18.54
N ALA A 284 -17.32 1.07 -19.79
CA ALA A 284 -17.73 2.44 -20.09
C ALA A 284 -19.11 2.79 -19.49
N GLU A 285 -20.04 1.83 -19.45
CA GLU A 285 -21.33 1.98 -18.78
C GLU A 285 -21.17 2.07 -17.25
N MET A 286 -20.28 1.26 -16.65
CA MET A 286 -19.96 1.30 -15.22
C MET A 286 -19.37 2.63 -14.75
N LEU A 287 -18.62 3.35 -15.60
CA LEU A 287 -18.11 4.71 -15.32
C LEU A 287 -19.23 5.78 -15.21
N ALA A 288 -20.46 5.46 -15.60
CA ALA A 288 -21.62 6.31 -15.41
C ALA A 288 -22.42 5.93 -14.15
N ASP A 289 -22.14 4.80 -13.51
CA ASP A 289 -22.89 4.28 -12.38
C ASP A 289 -22.25 4.71 -11.04
N PRO A 290 -22.93 5.53 -10.22
CA PRO A 290 -22.41 5.95 -8.92
C PRO A 290 -22.32 4.80 -7.90
N ARG A 291 -22.91 3.62 -8.16
CA ARG A 291 -22.71 2.45 -7.29
C ARG A 291 -21.30 1.89 -7.39
N GLU A 292 -20.61 2.17 -8.49
CA GLU A 292 -19.25 1.72 -8.77
C GLU A 292 -18.17 2.68 -8.25
N LEU A 293 -18.56 3.67 -7.44
CA LEU A 293 -17.70 4.74 -6.94
C LEU A 293 -16.39 4.22 -6.31
N GLU A 294 -16.43 3.10 -5.59
CA GLU A 294 -15.24 2.53 -4.94
C GLU A 294 -14.28 1.87 -5.94
N HIS A 295 -14.80 1.42 -7.08
CA HIS A 295 -14.08 0.63 -8.09
C HIS A 295 -13.72 1.42 -9.35
N TRP A 296 -14.18 2.67 -9.48
CA TRP A 296 -13.93 3.50 -10.67
C TRP A 296 -12.47 3.58 -11.08
N GLY A 297 -11.52 3.54 -10.15
CA GLY A 297 -10.08 3.51 -10.45
C GLY A 297 -9.67 2.27 -11.25
N ASN A 298 -10.13 1.08 -10.84
CA ASN A 298 -9.88 -0.16 -11.59
C ASN A 298 -10.64 -0.18 -12.91
N ILE A 299 -11.89 0.29 -12.91
CA ILE A 299 -12.76 0.31 -14.11
C ILE A 299 -12.13 1.18 -15.21
N VAL A 300 -11.75 2.42 -14.89
CA VAL A 300 -11.19 3.33 -15.90
C VAL A 300 -9.83 2.87 -16.41
N PHE A 301 -8.99 2.31 -15.54
CA PHE A 301 -7.70 1.77 -15.95
C PHE A 301 -7.88 0.53 -16.84
N THR A 302 -8.72 -0.42 -16.43
CA THR A 302 -9.03 -1.63 -17.21
C THR A 302 -9.63 -1.28 -18.57
N LEU A 303 -10.54 -0.30 -18.63
CA LEU A 303 -11.06 0.23 -19.89
C LEU A 303 -9.95 0.79 -20.79
N GLY A 304 -8.94 1.45 -20.21
CA GLY A 304 -7.75 1.88 -20.94
C GLY A 304 -6.89 0.72 -21.46
N VAL A 305 -6.83 -0.39 -20.72
CA VAL A 305 -6.06 -1.57 -21.09
C VAL A 305 -6.72 -2.38 -22.21
N ILE A 306 -8.05 -2.56 -22.15
CA ILE A 306 -8.80 -3.45 -23.06
C ILE A 306 -9.61 -2.73 -24.14
N GLY A 307 -9.77 -1.42 -24.02
CA GLY A 307 -10.62 -0.62 -24.90
C GLY A 307 -10.05 -0.41 -26.30
N GLY A 308 -10.92 0.04 -27.20
CA GLY A 308 -10.56 0.52 -28.54
C GLY A 308 -10.48 2.05 -28.62
N THR A 309 -10.26 2.57 -29.82
CA THR A 309 -10.26 4.03 -30.07
C THR A 309 -11.58 4.71 -29.67
N ASP A 310 -12.70 3.97 -29.70
CA ASP A 310 -14.00 4.44 -29.24
C ASP A 310 -14.07 4.63 -27.72
N SER A 311 -13.17 4.01 -26.95
CA SER A 311 -13.08 4.13 -25.49
C SER A 311 -12.40 5.43 -25.03
N VAL A 312 -11.54 6.03 -25.88
CA VAL A 312 -10.83 7.29 -25.60
C VAL A 312 -11.77 8.42 -25.15
N PRO A 313 -12.84 8.77 -25.89
CA PRO A 313 -13.75 9.83 -25.46
C PRO A 313 -14.49 9.51 -24.15
N HIS A 314 -14.76 8.23 -23.85
CA HIS A 314 -15.40 7.83 -22.58
C HIS A 314 -14.48 8.08 -21.37
N ILE A 315 -13.21 7.73 -21.49
CA ILE A 315 -12.21 7.99 -20.45
C ILE A 315 -12.01 9.50 -20.26
N ILE A 316 -11.83 10.25 -21.36
CA ILE A 316 -11.64 11.70 -21.31
C ILE A 316 -12.84 12.43 -20.69
N ASP A 317 -14.07 12.07 -21.08
CA ASP A 317 -15.29 12.65 -20.50
C ASP A 317 -15.37 12.37 -19.00
N TRP A 318 -15.14 11.11 -18.60
CA TRP A 318 -15.17 10.72 -17.19
C TRP A 318 -14.13 11.49 -16.36
N ILE A 319 -12.87 11.57 -16.81
CA ILE A 319 -11.84 12.37 -16.13
C ILE A 319 -12.27 13.84 -16.04
N GLY A 320 -12.82 14.39 -17.13
CA GLY A 320 -13.34 15.76 -17.18
C GLY A 320 -14.44 16.02 -16.14
N ARG A 321 -15.38 15.09 -15.97
CA ARG A 321 -16.44 15.17 -14.96
C ARG A 321 -15.87 15.11 -13.54
N MET A 322 -15.00 14.15 -13.27
CA MET A 322 -14.42 13.94 -11.93
C MET A 322 -13.51 15.09 -11.48
N SER A 323 -12.82 15.74 -12.43
CA SER A 323 -11.93 16.87 -12.16
C SER A 323 -12.60 18.24 -12.33
N SER A 324 -13.91 18.29 -12.57
CA SER A 324 -14.66 19.55 -12.76
C SER A 324 -15.00 20.27 -11.46
N THR A 325 -14.98 19.56 -10.33
CA THR A 325 -15.28 20.06 -8.99
C THR A 325 -14.07 19.92 -8.05
N LYS A 326 -14.21 20.35 -6.79
CA LYS A 326 -13.19 20.10 -5.76
C LYS A 326 -13.00 18.59 -5.60
N MET A 327 -11.78 18.10 -5.81
CA MET A 327 -11.45 16.69 -5.68
C MET A 327 -11.12 16.36 -4.22
N ASP A 328 -11.35 15.10 -3.83
CA ASP A 328 -10.72 14.48 -2.67
C ASP A 328 -9.61 13.52 -3.12
N TRP A 329 -8.83 12.99 -2.17
CA TRP A 329 -7.71 12.11 -2.49
C TRP A 329 -8.14 10.77 -3.12
N ASN A 330 -9.36 10.31 -2.84
CA ASN A 330 -9.91 9.13 -3.52
C ASN A 330 -10.15 9.43 -5.01
N THR A 331 -10.76 10.58 -5.32
CA THR A 331 -10.97 11.06 -6.69
C THR A 331 -9.64 11.24 -7.42
N VAL A 332 -8.61 11.80 -6.77
CA VAL A 332 -7.27 11.94 -7.35
C VAL A 332 -6.68 10.58 -7.72
N ARG A 333 -6.78 9.58 -6.83
CA ARG A 333 -6.29 8.21 -7.11
C ARG A 333 -6.99 7.61 -8.34
N GLN A 334 -8.30 7.75 -8.44
CA GLN A 334 -9.08 7.22 -9.57
C GLN A 334 -8.78 7.97 -10.87
N VAL A 335 -8.69 9.30 -10.83
CA VAL A 335 -8.30 10.12 -12.00
C VAL A 335 -6.89 9.78 -12.46
N SER A 336 -5.96 9.57 -11.54
CA SER A 336 -4.59 9.17 -11.83
C SER A 336 -4.53 7.82 -12.55
N ALA A 337 -5.33 6.85 -12.10
CA ALA A 337 -5.51 5.57 -12.79
C ALA A 337 -6.07 5.75 -14.21
N GLY A 338 -7.01 6.68 -14.40
CA GLY A 338 -7.54 7.04 -15.73
C GLY A 338 -6.49 7.65 -16.67
N MET A 339 -5.58 8.50 -16.15
CA MET A 339 -4.48 9.05 -16.95
C MET A 339 -3.52 7.96 -17.43
N MET A 340 -3.14 7.03 -16.55
CA MET A 340 -2.31 5.87 -16.92
C MET A 340 -3.03 4.96 -17.93
N GLY A 341 -4.31 4.68 -17.70
CA GLY A 341 -5.14 3.90 -18.63
C GLY A 341 -5.24 4.55 -20.01
N LEU A 342 -5.35 5.88 -20.08
CA LEU A 342 -5.36 6.61 -21.35
C LEU A 342 -4.00 6.54 -22.08
N GLY A 343 -2.89 6.56 -21.34
CA GLY A 343 -1.54 6.32 -21.89
C GLY A 343 -1.41 4.92 -22.49
N TYR A 344 -1.89 3.91 -21.76
CA TYR A 344 -1.93 2.53 -22.23
C TYR A 344 -2.76 2.38 -23.51
N LEU A 345 -3.97 2.95 -23.52
CA LEU A 345 -4.88 2.91 -24.66
C LEU A 345 -4.25 3.60 -25.88
N GLY A 346 -3.64 4.77 -25.67
CA GLY A 346 -2.96 5.51 -26.73
C GLY A 346 -1.76 4.76 -27.31
N ASN A 347 -0.99 4.03 -26.49
CA ASN A 347 0.10 3.18 -26.97
C ASN A 347 -0.42 2.09 -27.92
N ARG A 348 -1.46 1.36 -27.50
CA ARG A 348 -2.03 0.26 -28.25
C ARG A 348 -2.73 0.69 -29.54
N THR A 349 -3.42 1.82 -29.50
CA THR A 349 -4.30 2.25 -30.61
C THR A 349 -3.67 3.29 -31.52
N GLY A 350 -2.60 3.97 -31.07
CA GLY A 350 -2.03 5.13 -31.76
C GLY A 350 -2.95 6.36 -31.75
N ASP A 351 -3.95 6.39 -30.86
CA ASP A 351 -4.90 7.48 -30.80
C ASP A 351 -4.23 8.81 -30.40
N THR A 352 -4.30 9.80 -31.29
CA THR A 352 -3.65 11.09 -31.08
C THR A 352 -4.41 12.00 -30.11
N GLN A 353 -5.70 11.75 -29.86
CA GLN A 353 -6.48 12.49 -28.88
C GLN A 353 -6.04 12.13 -27.46
N ALA A 354 -5.66 10.87 -27.21
CA ALA A 354 -5.06 10.45 -25.95
C ALA A 354 -3.79 11.27 -25.62
N LEU A 355 -2.82 11.31 -26.54
CA LEU A 355 -1.59 12.11 -26.36
C LEU A 355 -1.91 13.61 -26.16
N ALA A 356 -2.79 14.18 -26.98
CA ALA A 356 -3.15 15.60 -26.87
C ALA A 356 -3.77 15.93 -25.51
N TYR A 357 -4.64 15.05 -25.00
CA TYR A 357 -5.25 15.21 -23.69
C TYR A 357 -4.22 15.09 -22.56
N LEU A 358 -3.37 14.06 -22.59
CA LEU A 358 -2.34 13.84 -21.58
C LEU A 358 -1.33 14.99 -21.54
N ALA A 359 -0.88 15.48 -22.71
CA ALA A 359 0.02 16.63 -22.79
C ALA A 359 -0.62 17.89 -22.18
N HIS A 360 -1.91 18.10 -22.39
CA HIS A 360 -2.63 19.21 -21.75
C HIS A 360 -2.79 19.01 -20.24
N ALA A 361 -3.05 17.78 -19.79
CA ALA A 361 -3.26 17.46 -18.38
C ALA A 361 -1.97 17.42 -17.55
N ALA A 362 -0.81 17.23 -18.20
CA ALA A 362 0.50 17.27 -17.56
C ALA A 362 0.93 18.69 -17.13
N ASP A 363 0.21 19.73 -17.57
CA ASP A 363 0.33 21.08 -17.03
C ASP A 363 -0.66 21.27 -15.86
N PRO A 364 -0.18 21.34 -14.60
CA PRO A 364 -1.07 21.43 -13.45
C PRO A 364 -1.89 22.72 -13.50
N ARG A 365 -3.21 22.59 -13.35
CA ARG A 365 -4.10 23.76 -13.23
C ARG A 365 -3.69 24.59 -12.02
N GLU A 366 -3.75 25.92 -12.15
CA GLU A 366 -3.54 26.79 -11.00
C GLU A 366 -4.74 26.71 -10.05
N SER A 367 -4.47 26.48 -8.76
CA SER A 367 -5.44 26.58 -7.68
C SER A 367 -4.96 27.52 -6.58
N ARG A 368 -5.89 28.30 -6.02
CA ARG A 368 -5.64 29.11 -4.81
C ARG A 368 -5.78 28.32 -3.51
N ASP A 369 -6.46 27.17 -3.57
CA ASP A 369 -6.53 26.20 -2.47
C ASP A 369 -5.27 25.32 -2.55
N PRO A 370 -4.34 25.41 -1.56
CA PRO A 370 -3.09 24.66 -1.58
C PRO A 370 -3.30 23.15 -1.68
N GLU A 371 -4.34 22.62 -1.02
CA GLU A 371 -4.64 21.18 -1.08
C GLU A 371 -5.04 20.77 -2.49
N GLN A 372 -5.86 21.57 -3.16
CA GLN A 372 -6.24 21.30 -4.55
C GLN A 372 -5.08 21.48 -5.53
N ALA A 373 -4.13 22.39 -5.25
CA ALA A 373 -2.92 22.54 -6.06
C ALA A 373 -2.01 21.29 -5.95
N ASP A 374 -1.87 20.73 -4.74
CA ASP A 374 -1.14 19.48 -4.54
C ASP A 374 -1.82 18.31 -5.27
N MET A 375 -3.15 18.21 -5.17
CA MET A 375 -3.94 17.19 -5.88
C MET A 375 -3.79 17.30 -7.40
N GLN A 376 -3.85 18.52 -7.94
CA GLN A 376 -3.65 18.78 -9.38
C GLN A 376 -2.23 18.45 -9.83
N THR A 377 -1.23 18.62 -8.96
CA THR A 377 0.15 18.20 -9.23
C THR A 377 0.24 16.68 -9.40
N VAL A 378 -0.42 15.89 -8.54
CA VAL A 378 -0.44 14.42 -8.66
C VAL A 378 -1.14 13.96 -9.94
N VAL A 379 -2.24 14.61 -10.31
CA VAL A 379 -2.93 14.33 -11.58
C VAL A 379 -2.03 14.64 -12.78
N ALA A 380 -1.31 15.76 -12.76
CA ALA A 380 -0.37 16.13 -13.80
C ALA A 380 0.82 15.16 -13.91
N GLN A 381 1.38 14.72 -12.77
CA GLN A 381 2.40 13.67 -12.74
C GLN A 381 1.88 12.36 -13.34
N SER A 382 0.65 11.97 -13.01
CA SER A 382 0.03 10.77 -13.58
C SER A 382 -0.26 10.90 -15.08
N ALA A 383 -0.57 12.10 -15.56
CA ALA A 383 -0.64 12.39 -16.99
C ALA A 383 0.74 12.24 -17.66
N ALA A 384 1.82 12.70 -17.02
CA ALA A 384 3.18 12.50 -17.51
C ALA A 384 3.58 11.01 -17.56
N VAL A 385 3.18 10.20 -16.56
CA VAL A 385 3.30 8.73 -16.63
C VAL A 385 2.54 8.18 -17.84
N GLY A 386 1.29 8.62 -18.05
CA GLY A 386 0.52 8.27 -19.24
C GLY A 386 1.22 8.65 -20.56
N ILE A 387 1.93 9.78 -20.61
CA ILE A 387 2.73 10.17 -21.78
C ILE A 387 3.91 9.21 -21.97
N ALA A 388 4.65 8.87 -20.92
CA ALA A 388 5.75 7.91 -21.00
C ALA A 388 5.27 6.55 -21.54
N MET A 389 4.12 6.08 -21.04
CA MET A 389 3.45 4.84 -21.47
C MET A 389 3.08 4.80 -22.95
N LEU A 390 2.95 5.94 -23.63
CA LEU A 390 2.65 5.95 -25.07
C LEU A 390 3.80 5.35 -25.89
N GLY A 391 5.06 5.43 -25.44
CA GLY A 391 6.22 4.83 -26.13
C GLY A 391 6.52 5.39 -27.53
N THR A 392 5.93 6.51 -27.95
CA THR A 392 6.16 7.11 -29.28
C THR A 392 7.16 8.25 -29.25
N GLU A 393 7.88 8.50 -30.36
CA GLU A 393 8.79 9.67 -30.51
C GLU A 393 8.11 11.00 -30.18
N LYS A 394 6.82 11.14 -30.53
CA LYS A 394 6.03 12.34 -30.21
C LYS A 394 5.81 12.49 -28.71
N ALA A 395 5.55 11.40 -28.01
CA ALA A 395 5.40 11.41 -26.56
C ALA A 395 6.73 11.73 -25.87
N PHE A 396 7.85 11.18 -26.35
CA PHE A 396 9.18 11.53 -25.88
C PHE A 396 9.47 13.03 -26.02
N ALA A 397 9.17 13.61 -27.20
CA ALA A 397 9.34 15.04 -27.43
C ALA A 397 8.50 15.91 -26.48
N VAL A 398 7.31 15.44 -26.08
CA VAL A 398 6.48 16.12 -25.06
C VAL A 398 7.12 16.02 -23.68
N LEU A 399 7.66 14.86 -23.29
CA LEU A 399 8.39 14.72 -22.01
C LEU A 399 9.62 15.63 -21.95
N GLU A 400 10.41 15.71 -23.03
CA GLU A 400 11.54 16.64 -23.09
C GLU A 400 11.10 18.11 -23.00
N ASP A 401 9.93 18.45 -23.57
CA ASP A 401 9.40 19.81 -23.47
C ASP A 401 8.97 20.13 -22.04
N LEU A 402 8.27 19.20 -21.37
CA LEU A 402 7.89 19.32 -19.96
C LEU A 402 9.13 19.48 -19.06
N GLU A 403 10.20 18.70 -19.30
CA GLU A 403 11.44 18.78 -18.54
C GLU A 403 12.15 20.13 -18.74
N ARG A 404 12.23 20.61 -19.98
CA ARG A 404 12.91 21.89 -20.32
C ARG A 404 12.11 23.10 -19.88
N ASN A 405 10.78 23.01 -19.95
CA ASN A 405 9.85 24.09 -19.65
C ASN A 405 8.91 23.69 -18.49
N PRO A 406 9.44 23.43 -17.30
CA PRO A 406 8.62 23.03 -16.18
C PRO A 406 7.67 24.19 -15.85
N THR A 407 6.39 24.03 -16.16
CA THR A 407 5.33 25.00 -15.82
C THR A 407 5.15 24.98 -14.30
N LYS A 408 6.02 25.70 -13.57
CA LYS A 408 6.12 25.71 -12.09
C LYS A 408 5.52 24.45 -11.43
N PRO A 409 6.15 23.28 -11.57
CA PRO A 409 5.56 22.04 -11.10
C PRO A 409 5.68 21.98 -9.58
N GLY A 410 4.53 21.79 -8.92
CA GLY A 410 4.44 21.25 -7.57
C GLY A 410 4.96 22.12 -6.43
N SER A 411 4.49 21.81 -5.23
CA SER A 411 5.28 22.06 -4.03
C SER A 411 6.70 21.50 -4.24
N GLN A 412 7.73 22.18 -3.73
CA GLN A 412 9.13 21.67 -3.70
C GLN A 412 9.24 20.23 -3.16
N SER A 413 8.22 19.75 -2.45
CA SER A 413 8.14 18.41 -1.88
C SER A 413 7.74 17.30 -2.85
N ASN A 414 7.33 17.57 -4.10
CA ASN A 414 6.92 16.51 -5.04
C ASN A 414 7.28 16.86 -6.50
N PRO A 415 8.57 16.81 -6.88
CA PRO A 415 9.00 17.08 -8.25
C PRO A 415 8.53 15.99 -9.22
N MET A 416 8.40 16.32 -10.51
CA MET A 416 8.15 15.32 -11.54
C MET A 416 9.38 14.42 -11.72
N PRO A 417 9.23 13.09 -11.73
CA PRO A 417 10.37 12.16 -11.79
C PRO A 417 10.80 11.90 -13.24
N TYR A 418 11.33 12.91 -13.93
CA TYR A 418 11.67 12.80 -15.37
C TYR A 418 12.59 11.63 -15.70
N ASP A 419 13.61 11.36 -14.87
CA ASP A 419 14.50 10.21 -15.07
C ASP A 419 13.71 8.88 -15.13
N GLU A 420 12.83 8.64 -14.15
CA GLU A 420 11.97 7.44 -14.12
C GLU A 420 10.92 7.44 -15.26
N LEU A 421 10.44 8.61 -15.69
CA LEU A 421 9.54 8.72 -16.84
C LEU A 421 10.24 8.39 -18.16
N PHE A 422 11.50 8.79 -18.34
CA PHE A 422 12.30 8.43 -19.50
C PHE A 422 12.68 6.95 -19.49
N GLU A 423 12.99 6.39 -18.32
CA GLU A 423 13.19 4.95 -18.14
C GLU A 423 11.94 4.17 -18.53
N LEU A 424 10.76 4.51 -17.98
CA LEU A 424 9.49 3.89 -18.36
C LEU A 424 9.23 4.00 -19.87
N HIS A 425 9.48 5.17 -20.46
CA HIS A 425 9.31 5.35 -21.91
C HIS A 425 10.19 4.39 -22.72
N GLN A 426 11.46 4.25 -22.33
CA GLN A 426 12.42 3.36 -22.97
C GLN A 426 12.02 1.89 -22.80
N GLU A 427 11.60 1.49 -21.61
CA GLU A 427 11.11 0.14 -21.33
C GLU A 427 9.90 -0.22 -22.20
N VAL A 428 8.96 0.70 -22.36
CA VAL A 428 7.79 0.50 -23.23
C VAL A 428 8.21 0.30 -24.69
N GLN A 429 9.25 1.00 -25.16
CA GLN A 429 9.78 0.80 -26.51
C GLN A 429 10.50 -0.54 -26.67
N ASP A 430 11.26 -0.96 -25.67
CA ASP A 430 12.11 -2.15 -25.74
C ASP A 430 11.34 -3.44 -25.49
N PHE A 431 10.37 -3.42 -24.58
CA PHE A 431 9.68 -4.61 -24.08
C PHE A 431 8.17 -4.61 -24.34
N GLY A 432 7.61 -3.47 -24.76
CA GLY A 432 6.18 -3.29 -24.94
C GLY A 432 5.43 -2.98 -23.65
N ILE A 433 4.29 -2.29 -23.77
CA ILE A 433 3.55 -1.74 -22.62
C ILE A 433 3.06 -2.80 -21.62
N HIS A 434 2.75 -4.02 -22.07
CA HIS A 434 2.35 -5.13 -21.20
C HIS A 434 3.45 -5.54 -20.20
N ASN A 435 4.72 -5.26 -20.55
CA ASN A 435 5.88 -5.70 -19.80
C ASN A 435 6.57 -4.56 -19.01
N SER A 436 6.00 -3.34 -18.97
CA SER A 436 6.70 -2.13 -18.49
C SER A 436 6.06 -1.37 -17.32
N LEU A 437 4.85 -1.72 -16.86
CA LEU A 437 4.31 -1.17 -15.60
C LEU A 437 4.78 -2.02 -14.41
N VAL A 438 4.54 -1.60 -13.15
CA VAL A 438 4.80 -2.45 -11.97
C VAL A 438 4.22 -3.82 -12.25
N ASN A 439 5.19 -4.68 -12.49
CA ASN A 439 5.09 -6.01 -12.97
C ASN A 439 5.78 -6.85 -11.93
#